data_AF-A0A1K0J1A3-F1
#
_entry.id   AF-A0A1K0J1A3-F1
#
_cell.length_a   1.000
_cell.length_b   1.000
_cell.length_c   1.000
_cell.angle_alpha   90.00
_cell.angle_beta   90.00
_cell.angle_gamma   90.00
#
_symmetry.space_group_name_H-M   'P 1'
#
loop_
_entity.id
_entity.type
_entity.pdbx_description
1 polymer ?
#
loop_
_entity_poly.entity_id
_entity_poly.type
_entity_poly.pdbx_seq_one_letter_code
_entity_poly.pdbx_strand_id
1 'polypeptide(L)'
;MEHHVTFHIDTERLQSYTDSHIASLWHIAQANPAPFNDRAAGALAEAIGREIIRRWLRWAGAPLWDRQGVHHYCGALGDHCRWDGERWVPKGQEAAAEADASTSREVQ
;
A
#
# COMPACT_ATOMS: atom_id res chain seq x y z
N MET A 1 11.31 -27.29 36.46
CA MET A 1 10.62 -27.99 35.36
C MET A 1 10.80 -27.14 34.12
N GLU A 2 11.21 -27.74 33.01
CA GLU A 2 11.51 -27.01 31.77
C GLU A 2 10.33 -27.11 30.80
N HIS A 3 10.06 -26.02 30.09
CA HIS A 3 8.98 -25.94 29.11
C HIS A 3 9.49 -25.26 27.84
N HIS A 4 9.14 -25.83 26.69
CA HIS A 4 9.48 -25.28 25.38
C HIS A 4 8.18 -24.89 24.66
N VAL A 5 8.13 -23.66 24.15
CA VAL A 5 6.97 -23.13 23.42
C VAL A 5 7.47 -22.56 22.10
N THR A 6 6.89 -23.04 20.99
CA THR A 6 7.23 -22.58 19.64
C THR A 6 6.15 -21.64 19.14
N PHE A 7 6.56 -20.52 18.56
CA PHE A 7 5.66 -19.53 17.96
C PHE A 7 5.79 -19.54 16.44
N HIS A 8 4.66 -19.41 15.75
CA HIS A 8 4.61 -19.16 14.32
C HIS A 8 4.09 -17.73 14.10
N ILE A 9 4.83 -16.93 13.33
CA ILE A 9 4.49 -15.54 13.07
C ILE A 9 4.40 -15.33 11.56
N ASP A 10 3.21 -15.00 11.08
CA ASP A 10 2.95 -14.65 9.68
C ASP A 10 2.92 -13.12 9.55
N THR A 11 3.98 -12.55 8.98
CA THR A 11 4.12 -11.10 8.84
C THR A 11 3.20 -10.50 7.77
N GLU A 12 2.62 -11.30 6.88
CA GLU A 12 1.70 -10.84 5.84
C GLU A 12 0.27 -10.61 6.38
N ARG A 13 0.00 -11.11 7.59
CA ARG A 13 -1.33 -11.08 8.21
C ARG A 13 -1.41 -10.22 9.47
N LEU A 14 -0.37 -9.45 9.79
CA LEU A 14 -0.30 -8.62 11.00
C LEU A 14 -1.53 -7.70 11.18
N GLN A 15 -2.04 -7.14 10.09
CA GLN A 15 -3.23 -6.29 10.06
C GLN A 15 -4.52 -6.98 10.51
N SER A 16 -4.56 -8.32 10.47
CA SER A 16 -5.73 -9.12 10.86
C SER A 16 -5.74 -9.51 12.35
N TYR A 17 -4.60 -9.37 13.03
CA TYR A 17 -4.47 -9.76 14.43
C TYR A 17 -5.04 -8.70 15.37
N THR A 18 -5.43 -9.12 16.58
CA THR A 18 -5.87 -8.21 17.63
C THR A 18 -4.68 -7.41 18.20
N ASP A 19 -4.96 -6.27 18.85
CA ASP A 19 -3.91 -5.45 19.48
C ASP A 19 -3.13 -6.24 20.54
N SER A 20 -3.83 -7.02 21.37
CA SER A 20 -3.19 -7.88 22.38
C SER A 20 -2.29 -8.95 21.76
N HIS A 21 -2.68 -9.51 20.61
CA HIS A 21 -1.85 -10.48 19.91
C HIS A 21 -0.61 -9.82 19.31
N ILE A 22 -0.75 -8.67 18.66
CA ILE A 22 0.38 -7.88 18.14
C ILE A 22 1.35 -7.48 19.26
N ALA A 23 0.85 -7.04 20.42
CA ALA A 23 1.67 -6.73 21.59
C ALA A 23 2.45 -7.97 22.08
N SER A 24 1.82 -9.15 22.08
CA SER A 24 2.49 -10.41 22.42
C SER A 24 3.60 -10.74 21.43
N LEU A 25 3.33 -10.59 20.11
CA LEU A 25 4.33 -10.81 19.06
C LEU A 25 5.51 -9.85 19.18
N TRP A 26 5.29 -8.60 19.59
CA TRP A 26 6.37 -7.66 19.87
C TRP A 26 7.29 -8.15 20.98
N HIS A 27 6.72 -8.61 22.10
CA HIS A 27 7.52 -9.17 23.19
C HIS A 27 8.32 -10.41 22.75
N ILE A 28 7.70 -11.29 21.95
CA ILE A 28 8.38 -12.47 21.39
C ILE A 28 9.52 -12.06 20.45
N ALA A 29 9.30 -11.09 19.56
CA ALA A 29 10.31 -10.63 18.61
C ALA A 29 11.50 -9.94 19.32
N GLN A 30 11.26 -9.18 20.38
CA GLN A 30 12.32 -8.56 21.18
C GLN A 30 13.10 -9.57 22.02
N ALA A 31 12.44 -10.65 22.46
CA ALA A 31 13.08 -11.76 23.18
C ALA A 31 13.74 -12.79 22.27
N ASN A 32 13.81 -12.54 20.95
CA ASN A 32 14.41 -13.46 19.99
C ASN A 32 15.89 -13.71 20.34
N PRO A 33 16.32 -14.97 20.53
CA PRO A 33 17.68 -15.31 20.95
C PRO A 33 18.72 -15.18 19.81
N ALA A 34 18.34 -14.74 18.61
CA ALA A 34 19.27 -14.54 17.51
C ALA A 34 20.40 -13.56 17.87
N PRO A 35 21.60 -13.71 17.26
CA PRO A 35 22.70 -12.79 17.50
C PRO A 35 22.35 -11.34 17.16
N PHE A 36 23.07 -10.41 17.79
CA PHE A 36 23.01 -9.00 17.43
C PHE A 36 23.33 -8.80 15.93
N ASN A 37 22.57 -7.93 15.26
CA ASN A 37 22.58 -7.70 13.80
C ASN A 37 22.06 -8.87 12.93
N ASP A 38 21.38 -9.86 13.50
CA ASP A 38 20.66 -10.84 12.67
C ASP A 38 19.57 -10.13 11.82
N ARG A 39 19.68 -10.30 10.50
CA ARG A 39 18.80 -9.63 9.54
C ARG A 39 17.35 -10.07 9.67
N ALA A 40 17.10 -11.36 9.88
CA ALA A 40 15.75 -11.90 9.91
C ALA A 40 15.02 -11.52 11.21
N ALA A 41 15.72 -11.59 12.34
CA ALA A 41 15.22 -11.14 13.63
C ALA A 41 14.91 -9.63 13.62
N GLY A 42 15.82 -8.82 13.05
CA GLY A 42 15.59 -7.38 12.85
C GLY A 42 14.38 -7.10 11.97
N ALA A 43 14.28 -7.77 10.82
CA ALA A 43 13.16 -7.59 9.89
C ALA A 43 11.80 -7.98 10.51
N LEU A 44 11.76 -9.06 11.31
CA LEU A 44 10.57 -9.47 12.06
C LEU A 44 10.14 -8.39 13.06
N ALA A 45 11.08 -7.90 13.87
CA ALA A 45 10.81 -6.85 14.84
C ALA A 45 10.33 -5.55 14.17
N GLU A 46 10.95 -5.17 13.04
CA GLU A 46 10.51 -4.01 12.25
C GLU A 46 9.10 -4.17 11.69
N ALA A 47 8.74 -5.33 11.14
CA ALA A 47 7.41 -5.57 10.59
C ALA A 47 6.33 -5.38 11.67
N ILE A 48 6.54 -5.97 12.85
CA ILE A 48 5.62 -5.85 14.00
C ILE A 48 5.59 -4.42 14.52
N GLY A 49 6.76 -3.77 14.68
CA GLY A 49 6.85 -2.40 15.17
C GLY A 49 6.16 -1.39 14.26
N ARG A 50 6.31 -1.53 12.94
CA ARG A 50 5.61 -0.69 11.95
C ARG A 50 4.10 -0.87 12.03
N GLU A 51 3.62 -2.09 12.26
CA GLU A 51 2.21 -2.35 12.47
C GLU A 51 1.69 -1.67 13.74
N ILE A 52 2.45 -1.72 14.85
CA ILE A 52 2.09 -1.01 16.09
C ILE A 52 2.01 0.50 15.86
N ILE A 53 3.01 1.09 15.19
CA ILE A 53 3.02 2.52 14.86
C ILE A 53 1.81 2.86 13.98
N ARG A 54 1.51 2.04 12.97
CA ARG A 54 0.35 2.23 12.10
C ARG A 54 -0.97 2.23 12.88
N ARG A 55 -1.13 1.32 13.84
CA ARG A 55 -2.32 1.26 14.72
C ARG A 55 -2.40 2.46 15.64
N TRP A 56 -1.28 2.85 16.23
CA TRP A 56 -1.21 4.03 17.07
C TRP A 56 -1.57 5.31 16.31
N LEU A 57 -1.02 5.49 15.10
CA LEU A 57 -1.36 6.62 14.23
C LEU A 57 -2.86 6.66 13.90
N ARG A 58 -3.46 5.50 13.57
CA ARG A 58 -4.90 5.41 13.34
C ARG A 58 -5.70 5.82 14.57
N TRP A 59 -5.35 5.31 15.74
CA TRP A 59 -6.01 5.63 17.00
C TRP A 59 -5.89 7.12 17.36
N ALA A 60 -4.71 7.71 17.12
CA ALA A 60 -4.45 9.13 17.34
C ALA A 60 -5.18 10.07 16.35
N GLY A 61 -5.92 9.52 15.38
CA GLY A 61 -6.57 10.29 14.32
C GLY A 61 -5.58 10.89 13.32
N ALA A 62 -4.33 10.41 13.31
CA ALA A 62 -3.34 10.86 12.35
C ALA A 62 -3.68 10.31 10.95
N PRO A 63 -3.58 11.14 9.90
CA PRO A 63 -3.82 10.65 8.55
C PRO A 63 -2.72 9.68 8.11
N LEU A 64 -3.11 8.49 7.67
CA LEU A 64 -2.20 7.41 7.29
C LEU A 64 -1.88 7.38 5.80
N TRP A 65 -2.77 7.91 4.95
CA TRP A 65 -2.75 7.68 3.50
C TRP A 65 -3.16 8.90 2.67
N ASP A 66 -3.20 10.08 3.26
CA ASP A 66 -3.68 11.30 2.59
C ASP A 66 -2.79 11.72 1.42
N ARG A 67 -1.51 11.36 1.45
CA ARG A 67 -0.53 11.74 0.44
C ARG A 67 0.26 10.51 0.01
N GLN A 68 -0.24 9.80 -0.99
CA GLN A 68 0.46 8.68 -1.61
C GLN A 68 1.01 9.11 -2.97
N GLY A 69 2.20 8.62 -3.33
CA GLY A 69 2.82 8.94 -4.62
C GLY A 69 1.94 8.59 -5.83
N VAL A 70 1.06 7.59 -5.67
CA VAL A 70 0.10 7.19 -6.71
C VAL A 70 -0.99 8.24 -6.94
N HIS A 71 -1.28 9.13 -5.98
CA HIS A 71 -2.32 10.14 -6.13
C HIS A 71 -2.03 11.09 -7.30
N HIS A 72 -0.76 11.49 -7.49
CA HIS A 72 -0.38 12.35 -8.61
C HIS A 72 -0.60 11.65 -9.96
N TYR A 73 -0.15 10.40 -10.07
CA TYR A 73 -0.33 9.59 -11.28
C TYR A 73 -1.81 9.38 -11.62
N CYS A 74 -2.62 8.97 -10.65
CA CYS A 74 -4.06 8.76 -10.84
C CYS A 74 -4.80 10.08 -11.12
N GLY A 75 -4.41 11.18 -10.49
CA GLY A 75 -4.95 12.52 -10.79
C GLY A 75 -4.69 12.92 -12.24
N ALA A 76 -3.44 12.84 -12.69
CA ALA A 76 -3.07 13.14 -14.07
C ALA A 76 -3.81 12.25 -15.09
N LEU A 77 -3.98 10.96 -14.80
CA LEU A 77 -4.81 10.08 -15.62
C LEU A 77 -6.28 10.51 -15.64
N GLY A 78 -6.85 10.85 -14.48
CA GLY A 78 -8.23 11.32 -14.38
C GLY A 78 -8.46 12.64 -15.12
N ASP A 79 -7.49 13.55 -15.12
CA ASP A 79 -7.58 14.84 -15.78
C ASP A 79 -7.52 14.71 -17.31
N HIS A 80 -6.63 13.85 -17.81
CA HIS A 80 -6.35 13.75 -19.25
C HIS A 80 -7.01 12.57 -19.95
N CYS A 81 -7.45 11.55 -19.22
CA CYS A 81 -7.97 10.31 -19.78
C CYS A 81 -9.31 9.93 -19.14
N ARG A 82 -10.08 9.10 -19.82
CA ARG A 82 -11.24 8.39 -19.26
C ARG A 82 -11.00 6.88 -19.39
N TRP A 83 -11.54 6.12 -18.47
CA TRP A 83 -11.58 4.67 -18.58
C TRP A 83 -12.73 4.27 -19.51
N ASP A 84 -12.47 3.50 -20.57
CA ASP A 84 -13.49 3.02 -21.51
C ASP A 84 -14.09 1.66 -21.14
N GLY A 85 -13.62 1.05 -20.04
CA GLY A 85 -13.97 -0.30 -19.62
C GLY A 85 -12.80 -1.28 -19.69
N GLU A 86 -11.80 -1.02 -20.55
CA GLU A 86 -10.64 -1.89 -20.79
C GLU A 86 -9.31 -1.14 -20.70
N ARG A 87 -9.27 0.15 -21.08
CA ARG A 87 -8.07 0.98 -21.09
C ARG A 87 -8.37 2.46 -20.81
N TRP A 88 -7.31 3.21 -20.48
CA TRP A 88 -7.37 4.66 -20.40
C TRP A 88 -7.26 5.25 -21.81
N VAL A 89 -8.28 5.99 -22.24
CA VAL A 89 -8.30 6.71 -23.51
C VAL A 89 -8.22 8.22 -23.28
N PRO A 90 -7.46 8.98 -24.08
CA PRO A 90 -7.38 10.44 -23.95
C PRO A 90 -8.76 11.11 -24.08
N LYS A 91 -9.03 12.08 -23.20
CA LYS A 91 -10.19 12.96 -23.33
C LYS A 91 -9.97 13.90 -24.51
N GLY A 92 -10.99 14.06 -25.37
CA GLY A 92 -10.95 14.99 -26.50
C GLY A 92 -10.45 14.41 -27.84
N GLN A 93 -10.15 13.11 -27.92
CA GLN A 93 -9.78 12.48 -29.20
C GLN A 93 -10.96 12.38 -30.18
N GLU A 94 -12.21 12.48 -29.70
CA GLU A 94 -13.43 12.57 -30.53
C GLU A 94 -13.48 13.87 -31.35
N ALA A 95 -13.08 15.01 -30.76
CA ALA A 95 -13.07 16.30 -31.44
C ALA A 95 -11.96 16.42 -32.50
N ALA A 96 -10.82 15.78 -32.27
CA ALA A 96 -9.72 15.76 -33.25
C ALA A 96 -10.06 14.90 -34.48
N ALA A 97 -10.73 13.76 -34.29
CA ALA A 97 -11.13 12.88 -35.39
C ALA A 97 -12.28 13.49 -36.25
N GLU A 98 -13.24 14.20 -35.63
CA GLU A 98 -14.29 14.91 -36.37
C GLU A 98 -13.77 16.14 -37.14
N ALA A 99 -12.80 16.88 -36.58
CA ALA A 99 -12.17 18.00 -37.26
C ALA A 99 -11.36 17.56 -38.50
N ASP A 100 -10.67 16.42 -38.43
CA ASP A 100 -9.90 15.85 -39.55
C ASP A 100 -10.83 15.33 -40.67
N ALA A 101 -11.98 14.76 -40.30
CA ALA A 101 -13.01 14.33 -41.24
C ALA A 101 -13.75 15.50 -41.92
N SER A 102 -13.91 16.63 -41.24
CA SER A 102 -14.49 17.86 -41.81
C SER A 102 -13.53 18.54 -42.78
N THR A 103 -12.25 18.63 -42.43
CA THR A 103 -11.21 19.27 -43.27
C THR A 103 -10.98 18.51 -44.58
N SER A 104 -11.16 17.18 -44.57
CA SER A 104 -11.06 16.33 -45.77
C SER A 104 -12.27 16.45 -46.72
N ARG A 105 -13.41 17.00 -46.25
CA ARG A 105 -14.64 17.15 -47.04
C ARG A 105 -14.72 18.47 -47.81
N GLU A 106 -13.97 19.50 -47.43
CA GLU A 106 -13.94 20.80 -48.09
C GLU A 106 -12.90 20.90 -49.24
N VAL A 107 -12.10 19.85 -49.47
CA VAL A 107 -11.04 19.82 -50.50
C VAL A 107 -11.43 18.91 -51.70
N GLN A 108 -12.71 18.57 -51.88
CA GLN A 108 -13.26 17.89 -53.07
C GLN A 108 -14.26 18.79 -53.79
#